data_AF-A0A0D6AIR0-F1
#
_entry.id   AF-A0A0D6AIR0-F1
#
_cell.length_a   1.000
_cell.length_b   1.000
_cell.length_c   1.000
_cell.angle_alpha   90.00
_cell.angle_beta   90.00
_cell.angle_gamma   90.00
#
_symmetry.space_group_name_H-M   'P 1'
#
loop_
_entity.id
_entity.type
_entity.pdbx_description
1 polymer ?
#
loop_
_entity_poly.entity_id
_entity_poly.type
_entity_poly.pdbx_seq_one_letter_code
_entity_poly.pdbx_strand_id
1 'polypeptide(L)'
;MEWVIGDRSAKTFRPLWEQVKKWHCYFYVTEGWKVYGNFIPEGDQIICKTYMTRVEGENTRLRHYLARVHRKTLCYSKSMEILKYSVSLLIHYLKFKDIPIPSFSLLHT
;
A
#
# COMPACT_ATOMS: atom_id res chain seq x y z
N MET A 1 5.36 -2.60 -4.81
CA MET A 1 3.97 -2.33 -4.41
C MET A 1 4.04 -1.09 -3.54
N GLU A 2 3.64 0.05 -4.09
CA GLU A 2 3.60 1.29 -3.32
C GLU A 2 2.29 1.37 -2.53
N TRP A 3 2.36 1.96 -1.34
CA TRP A 3 1.22 2.09 -0.45
C TRP A 3 1.34 3.33 0.42
N VAL A 4 0.21 3.78 0.96
CA VAL A 4 0.13 4.87 1.94
C VAL A 4 -0.92 4.51 2.99
N ILE A 5 -0.70 4.91 4.23
CA ILE A 5 -1.72 4.82 5.28
C ILE A 5 -2.46 6.15 5.36
N GLY A 6 -3.78 6.10 5.29
CA GLY A 6 -4.64 7.25 5.47
C GLY A 6 -6.07 6.96 5.01
N ASP A 7 -6.76 8.02 4.60
CA ASP A 7 -8.13 7.95 4.09
C ASP A 7 -8.17 8.06 2.55
N ARG A 8 -9.39 8.17 2.00
CA ARG A 8 -9.60 8.37 0.56
C ARG A 8 -9.53 9.86 0.15
N SER A 9 -8.82 10.69 0.90
CA SER A 9 -8.65 12.12 0.57
C SER A 9 -7.56 12.34 -0.48
N ALA A 10 -7.64 13.49 -1.17
CA ALA A 10 -6.58 13.96 -2.06
C ALA A 10 -5.23 14.14 -1.33
N LYS A 11 -5.27 14.54 -0.05
CA LYS A 11 -4.08 14.72 0.77
C LYS A 11 -3.33 13.41 0.99
N THR A 12 -4.05 12.32 1.27
CA THR A 12 -3.45 10.99 1.42
C THR A 12 -3.03 10.39 0.08
N PHE A 13 -3.77 10.62 -1.00
CA PHE A 13 -3.43 10.07 -2.31
C PHE A 13 -2.19 10.72 -2.93
N ARG A 14 -1.96 12.02 -2.71
CA ARG A 14 -0.81 12.76 -3.26
C ARG A 14 0.55 12.05 -3.08
N PRO A 15 1.01 11.66 -1.87
CA PRO A 15 2.29 10.98 -1.71
C PRO A 15 2.35 9.61 -2.40
N LEU A 16 1.22 8.91 -2.55
CA LEU A 16 1.17 7.67 -3.33
C LEU A 16 1.34 7.97 -4.83
N TRP A 17 0.64 8.98 -5.33
CA TRP A 17 0.75 9.40 -6.72
C TRP A 17 2.17 9.85 -7.10
N GLU A 18 2.85 10.58 -6.23
CA GLU A 18 4.25 10.99 -6.45
C GLU A 18 5.21 9.81 -6.64
N GLN A 19 4.89 8.64 -6.08
CA GLN A 19 5.67 7.42 -6.25
C GLN A 19 5.25 6.68 -7.52
N VAL A 20 3.95 6.53 -7.73
CA VAL A 20 3.36 5.79 -8.86
C VAL A 20 3.64 6.47 -10.21
N LYS A 21 3.57 7.81 -10.29
CA LYS A 21 3.79 8.54 -11.54
C LYS A 21 5.20 8.36 -12.13
N LYS A 22 6.19 8.04 -11.28
CA LYS A 22 7.58 7.80 -11.68
C LYS A 22 7.74 6.51 -12.49
N TRP A 23 6.73 5.63 -12.47
CA TRP A 23 6.78 4.37 -13.21
C TRP A 23 6.47 4.56 -14.70
N HIS A 24 6.04 5.76 -15.12
CA HIS A 24 5.73 6.09 -16.52
C HIS A 24 4.81 5.05 -17.18
N CYS A 25 3.75 4.64 -16.48
CA CYS A 25 2.77 3.69 -16.99
C CYS A 25 1.97 4.31 -18.14
N TYR A 26 1.62 3.51 -19.15
CA TYR A 26 0.75 3.92 -20.26
C TYR A 26 -0.69 4.18 -19.83
N PHE A 27 -1.21 3.42 -18.86
CA PHE A 27 -2.55 3.59 -18.32
C PHE A 27 -2.60 3.21 -16.85
N TYR A 28 -3.51 3.85 -16.12
CA TYR A 28 -3.75 3.61 -14.70
C TYR A 28 -5.15 3.04 -14.50
N VAL A 29 -5.22 1.82 -14.00
CA VAL A 29 -6.49 1.18 -13.66
C VAL A 29 -6.94 1.65 -12.27
N THR A 30 -8.18 2.13 -12.15
CA THR A 30 -8.74 2.56 -10.87
C THR A 30 -10.19 2.10 -10.66
N GLU A 31 -10.68 2.24 -9.42
CA GLU A 31 -12.10 2.04 -9.06
C GLU A 31 -13.00 3.25 -9.42
N GLY A 32 -12.47 4.29 -10.07
CA GLY A 32 -13.23 5.48 -10.47
C GLY A 32 -13.52 6.48 -9.35
N TRP A 33 -12.69 6.52 -8.31
CA TRP A 33 -12.85 7.47 -7.21
C TRP A 33 -12.58 8.92 -7.66
N LYS A 34 -13.42 9.88 -7.21
CA LYS A 34 -13.41 11.28 -7.63
C LYS A 34 -12.05 11.99 -7.48
N VAL A 35 -11.26 11.57 -6.50
CA VAL A 35 -9.94 12.17 -6.22
C VAL A 35 -8.95 11.94 -7.36
N TYR A 36 -9.05 10.82 -8.08
CA TYR A 36 -8.05 10.44 -9.08
C TYR A 36 -7.99 11.40 -10.27
N GLY A 37 -9.12 12.00 -10.66
CA GLY A 37 -9.16 12.98 -11.75
C GLY A 37 -8.35 14.26 -11.48
N ASN A 38 -8.01 14.54 -10.20
CA ASN A 38 -7.17 15.68 -9.85
C ASN A 38 -5.66 15.40 -10.06
N PHE A 39 -5.27 14.16 -10.33
CA PHE A 39 -3.87 13.72 -10.36
C PHE A 39 -3.50 12.97 -11.63
N ILE A 40 -4.37 12.08 -12.10
CA ILE A 40 -4.15 11.27 -13.30
C ILE A 40 -4.58 12.10 -14.51
N PRO A 41 -3.74 12.25 -15.55
CA PRO A 41 -4.11 12.96 -16.77
C PRO A 41 -5.38 12.38 -17.42
N GLU A 42 -6.15 13.24 -18.07
CA GLU A 42 -7.35 12.84 -18.79
C GLU A 42 -6.98 11.90 -19.96
N GLY A 43 -7.67 10.76 -20.06
CA GLY A 43 -7.37 9.73 -21.06
C GLY A 43 -6.45 8.60 -20.57
N ASP A 44 -5.65 8.83 -19.53
CA ASP A 44 -4.72 7.80 -19.00
C ASP A 44 -5.40 6.88 -17.98
N GLN A 45 -6.60 7.24 -17.51
CA GLN A 45 -7.33 6.47 -16.51
C GLN A 45 -8.29 5.45 -17.15
N ILE A 46 -8.15 4.19 -16.78
CA ILE A 46 -9.09 3.12 -17.13
C ILE A 46 -9.88 2.72 -15.89
N ILE A 47 -11.20 2.90 -15.93
CA ILE A 47 -12.10 2.46 -14.84
C ILE A 47 -12.62 1.06 -15.21
N CYS A 48 -12.09 0.03 -14.56
CA CYS A 48 -12.50 -1.35 -14.84
C CYS A 48 -12.46 -2.24 -13.60
N LYS A 49 -13.61 -2.82 -13.24
CA LYS A 49 -13.73 -3.70 -12.08
C LYS A 49 -12.93 -5.00 -12.21
N THR A 50 -12.85 -5.57 -13.42
CA THR A 50 -12.15 -6.84 -13.67
C THR A 50 -10.65 -6.73 -13.38
N TYR A 51 -10.01 -5.65 -13.83
CA TYR A 51 -8.59 -5.42 -13.53
C TYR A 51 -8.36 -5.05 -12.06
N MET A 52 -9.34 -4.42 -11.40
CA MET A 52 -9.27 -4.10 -9.98
C MET A 52 -9.37 -5.32 -9.05
N THR A 53 -9.88 -6.47 -9.52
CA THR A 53 -9.97 -7.71 -8.71
C THR A 53 -8.63 -8.11 -8.11
N ARG A 54 -7.52 -7.95 -8.85
CA ARG A 54 -6.18 -8.27 -8.35
C ARG A 54 -5.77 -7.35 -7.21
N VAL A 55 -6.02 -6.05 -7.33
CA VAL A 55 -5.69 -5.04 -6.30
C VAL A 55 -6.52 -5.29 -5.05
N GLU A 56 -7.82 -5.59 -5.20
CA GLU A 56 -8.68 -5.95 -4.08
C GLU A 56 -8.27 -7.27 -3.41
N GLY A 57 -7.74 -8.22 -4.18
CA GLY A 57 -7.12 -9.44 -3.66
C GLY A 57 -5.92 -9.15 -2.76
N GLU A 58 -4.99 -8.31 -3.20
CA GLU A 58 -3.82 -7.91 -2.38
C GLU A 58 -4.25 -7.15 -1.12
N ASN A 59 -5.21 -6.22 -1.23
CA ASN A 59 -5.77 -5.51 -0.08
C ASN A 59 -6.43 -6.47 0.92
N THR A 60 -7.13 -7.48 0.44
CA THR A 60 -7.76 -8.50 1.27
C THR A 60 -6.73 -9.37 1.96
N ARG A 61 -5.66 -9.75 1.25
CA ARG A 61 -4.52 -10.49 1.82
C ARG A 61 -3.82 -9.69 2.92
N LEU A 62 -3.60 -8.40 2.72
CA LEU A 62 -3.04 -7.52 3.76
C LEU A 62 -3.93 -7.46 5.01
N ARG A 63 -5.25 -7.34 4.84
CA ARG A 63 -6.21 -7.34 5.95
C ARG A 63 -6.30 -8.70 6.67
N HIS A 64 -6.09 -9.80 5.94
CA HIS A 64 -6.05 -11.14 6.51
C HIS A 64 -4.86 -11.32 7.46
N TYR A 65 -3.65 -10.93 7.05
CA TYR A 65 -2.46 -11.05 7.90
C TYR A 65 -2.36 -9.96 8.97
N LEU A 66 -2.82 -8.74 8.67
CA LEU A 66 -2.78 -7.60 9.59
C LEU A 66 -4.20 -7.24 10.04
N ALA A 67 -4.71 -7.96 11.03
CA ALA A 67 -6.02 -7.66 11.65
C ALA A 67 -6.15 -6.18 12.09
N ARG A 68 -5.03 -5.55 12.45
CA ARG A 68 -4.99 -4.12 12.81
C ARG A 68 -5.31 -3.14 11.69
N VAL A 69 -5.18 -3.56 10.43
CA VAL A 69 -5.59 -2.78 9.26
C VAL A 69 -7.09 -3.00 8.97
N HIS A 70 -7.65 -4.12 9.43
CA HIS A 70 -9.06 -4.46 9.19
C HIS A 70 -10.03 -3.74 10.13
N ARG A 71 -9.74 -3.65 11.44
CA ARG A 71 -10.67 -3.07 12.43
C ARG A 71 -10.01 -2.05 13.35
N LYS A 72 -10.29 -0.76 13.09
CA LYS A 72 -9.77 0.38 13.88
C LYS A 72 -10.09 0.32 15.38
N THR A 73 -11.16 -0.36 15.79
CA THR A 73 -11.65 -0.35 17.18
C THR A 73 -11.16 -1.52 18.03
N LEU A 74 -10.81 -2.66 17.41
CA LEU A 74 -10.47 -3.89 18.15
C LEU A 74 -8.98 -4.20 18.14
N CYS A 75 -8.33 -3.98 17.00
CA CYS A 75 -6.91 -4.22 16.85
C CYS A 75 -6.33 -2.95 16.23
N TYR A 76 -5.59 -2.17 17.00
CA TYR A 76 -4.98 -0.95 16.49
C TYR A 76 -3.54 -0.83 16.97
N SER A 77 -2.72 -0.18 16.16
CA SER A 77 -1.37 0.22 16.57
C SER A 77 -1.45 1.59 17.23
N LYS A 78 -0.81 1.73 18.40
CA LYS A 78 -0.65 3.03 19.07
C LYS A 78 0.33 3.95 18.35
N SER A 79 1.31 3.39 17.65
CA SER A 79 2.29 4.12 16.84
C SER A 79 2.07 3.91 15.35
N MET A 80 2.00 5.02 14.61
CA MET A 80 1.93 5.03 13.15
C MET A 80 3.21 4.46 12.52
N GLU A 81 4.37 4.67 13.15
CA GLU A 81 5.65 4.16 12.65
C GLU A 81 5.71 2.64 12.71
N ILE A 82 5.26 2.05 13.83
CA ILE A 82 5.19 0.59 13.98
C ILE A 82 4.21 -0.01 12.96
N LEU A 83 3.08 0.66 12.72
CA LEU A 83 2.13 0.24 11.69
C LEU A 83 2.78 0.26 10.30
N LYS A 84 3.56 1.30 9.98
CA LYS A 84 4.29 1.39 8.71
C LYS A 84 5.31 0.26 8.56
N TYR A 85 6.17 0.04 9.55
CA TYR A 85 7.15 -1.04 9.51
C TYR A 85 6.51 -2.41 9.40
N SER A 86 5.40 -2.61 10.09
CA SER A 86 4.62 -3.84 10.01
C SER A 86 4.10 -4.14 8.61
N VAL A 87 3.57 -3.12 7.92
CA VAL A 87 3.08 -3.26 6.54
C VAL A 87 4.26 -3.50 5.59
N SER A 88 5.35 -2.73 5.73
CA SER A 88 6.58 -2.94 4.95
C SER A 88 7.14 -4.36 5.11
N LEU A 89 7.25 -4.84 6.34
CA LEU A 89 7.76 -6.17 6.65
C LEU A 89 6.88 -7.26 6.05
N LEU A 90 5.55 -7.13 6.17
CA LEU A 90 4.65 -8.09 5.56
C LEU A 90 4.78 -8.08 4.03
N ILE A 91 4.80 -6.91 3.39
CA ILE A 91 4.94 -6.82 1.93
C ILE A 91 6.27 -7.45 1.48
N HIS A 92 7.37 -7.20 2.22
CA HIS A 92 8.65 -7.82 1.96
C HIS A 92 8.56 -9.35 2.05
N TYR A 93 8.02 -9.88 3.15
CA TYR A 93 7.84 -11.31 3.35
C TYR A 93 6.95 -11.96 2.27
N LEU A 94 5.86 -11.30 1.88
CA LEU A 94 4.97 -11.82 0.83
C LEU A 94 5.64 -11.85 -0.55
N LYS A 95 6.57 -10.92 -0.82
CA LYS A 95 7.31 -10.83 -2.08
C LYS A 95 8.52 -11.77 -2.14
N PHE A 96 9.31 -11.82 -1.08
CA PHE A 96 10.61 -12.52 -1.07
C PHE A 96 10.60 -13.84 -0.30
N LYS A 97 9.56 -14.10 0.50
CA LYS A 97 9.47 -15.27 1.39
C LYS A 97 10.62 -15.37 2.41
N ASP A 98 11.23 -14.23 2.68
CA ASP A 98 12.34 -14.09 3.62
C ASP A 98 12.05 -12.97 4.62
N ILE A 99 12.71 -13.01 5.76
CA ILE A 99 12.63 -12.01 6.80
C ILE A 99 14.03 -11.40 6.94
N PRO A 100 14.20 -10.09 6.67
CA PRO A 100 15.50 -9.45 6.83
C PRO A 100 15.84 -9.41 8.31
N ILE A 101 16.76 -10.29 8.73
CA ILE A 101 17.28 -10.32 10.09
C ILE A 101 18.34 -9.21 10.19
N PRO A 102 18.21 -8.25 11.12
CA PRO A 102 19.27 -7.28 11.35
C PRO A 102 20.54 -8.03 11.74
N SER A 103 21.62 -7.82 10.99
CA SER A 103 22.94 -8.37 11.32
C SER A 103 23.50 -7.63 12.54
N PHE A 104 23.02 -7.96 13.73
CA PHE A 104 23.39 -7.31 14.98
C PHE A 104 23.82 -8.34 16.02
N SER A 105 24.84 -9.15 15.71
CA SER A 105 25.48 -10.03 16.70
C SER A 105 26.74 -10.73 16.16
N LEU A 106 27.78 -10.02 15.72
CA LEU A 106 29.15 -10.60 15.57
C LEU A 106 30.31 -9.59 15.76
N LEU A 107 30.15 -8.51 16.55
CA LEU A 107 31.27 -7.57 16.82
C LEU A 107 31.42 -7.16 18.30
N HIS A 108 30.97 -7.99 19.24
CA HIS A 108 31.31 -7.83 20.65
C HIS A 108 31.60 -9.21 21.29
N THR A 109 32.79 -9.72 21.00
CA THR A 109 33.58 -10.63 21.85
C THR A 109 35.03 -10.24 21.72
#